data_AF-A0A523X6I1-F1
#
_entry.id   AF-A0A523X6I1-F1
#
_cell.length_a   1.000
_cell.length_b   1.000
_cell.length_c   1.000
_cell.angle_alpha   90.00
_cell.angle_beta   90.00
_cell.angle_gamma   90.00
#
_symmetry.space_group_name_H-M   'P 1'
#
loop_
_entity.id
_entity.type
_entity.pdbx_description
1 polymer ?
#
loop_
_entity_poly.entity_id
_entity_poly.type
_entity_poly.pdbx_seq_one_letter_code
_entity_poly.pdbx_strand_id
1 'polypeptide(L)'
;MSDDLQGKERLDRQIVALRVAKEFQDGDVVNLGIGIPMLASNFIPAGREVVFHSENGVLGFGQVTLPGEGDLDLVNAGGQTVYR
;
A
#
# COMPACT_ATOMS: atom_id res chain seq x y z
N MET A 1 -26.89 -1.54 13.24
CA MET A 1 -26.06 -1.59 12.02
C MET A 1 -26.69 -2.63 11.08
N SER A 2 -28.01 -2.52 10.90
CA SER A 2 -28.72 -1.91 9.74
C SER A 2 -28.61 -2.79 8.50
N ASP A 3 -29.74 -3.40 8.16
CA ASP A 3 -30.01 -4.41 7.13
C ASP A 3 -29.67 -3.99 5.68
N ASP A 4 -29.03 -2.84 5.46
CA ASP A 4 -28.76 -2.19 4.17
C ASP A 4 -27.59 -2.79 3.36
N LEU A 5 -26.99 -3.87 3.88
CA LEU A 5 -25.92 -4.63 3.24
C LEU A 5 -26.41 -5.96 2.64
N GLN A 6 -27.66 -6.35 2.89
CA GLN A 6 -28.23 -7.56 2.29
C GLN A 6 -28.34 -7.37 0.76
N GLY A 7 -27.48 -8.05 0.00
CA GLY A 7 -27.49 -8.06 -1.48
C GLY A 7 -26.43 -7.20 -2.17
N LYS A 8 -25.55 -6.50 -1.45
CA LYS A 8 -24.41 -5.82 -2.08
C LYS A 8 -23.22 -6.76 -2.19
N GLU A 9 -22.86 -7.12 -3.42
CA GLU A 9 -21.64 -7.89 -3.66
C GLU A 9 -20.41 -7.08 -3.24
N ARG A 10 -19.48 -7.76 -2.58
CA ARG A 10 -18.21 -7.18 -2.18
C ARG A 10 -17.39 -6.87 -3.44
N LEU A 11 -16.90 -5.64 -3.55
CA LEU A 11 -15.97 -5.28 -4.62
C LEU A 11 -14.66 -6.07 -4.51
N ASP A 12 -14.11 -6.44 -5.67
CA ASP A 12 -12.79 -7.04 -5.74
C ASP A 12 -11.75 -6.13 -5.09
N ARG A 13 -10.78 -6.73 -4.39
CA ARG A 13 -9.75 -5.99 -3.65
C ARG A 13 -8.92 -5.08 -4.57
N GLN A 14 -8.67 -5.50 -5.80
CA GLN A 14 -7.97 -4.70 -6.81
C GLN A 14 -8.79 -3.49 -7.23
N ILE A 15 -10.11 -3.62 -7.36
CA ILE A 15 -10.99 -2.48 -7.69
C ILE A 15 -10.94 -1.42 -6.57
N VAL A 16 -10.98 -1.87 -5.31
CA VAL A 16 -10.85 -0.95 -4.17
C VAL A 16 -9.47 -0.29 -4.15
N ALA A 17 -8.40 -1.06 -4.35
CA ALA A 17 -7.03 -0.53 -4.41
C ALA A 17 -6.83 0.49 -5.54
N LEU A 18 -7.36 0.22 -6.74
CA LEU A 18 -7.35 1.15 -7.88
C LEU A 18 -8.09 2.45 -7.58
N ARG A 19 -9.20 2.39 -6.82
CA ARG A 19 -9.90 3.60 -6.37
C ARG A 19 -9.04 4.37 -5.36
N VAL A 20 -8.48 3.69 -4.36
CA VAL A 20 -7.64 4.32 -3.32
C VAL A 20 -6.40 4.97 -3.94
N ALA A 21 -5.78 4.34 -4.93
CA ALA A 21 -4.58 4.87 -5.58
C ALA A 21 -4.80 6.24 -6.26
N LYS A 22 -6.06 6.60 -6.56
CA LYS A 22 -6.39 7.93 -7.08
C LYS A 22 -6.28 9.04 -6.04
N GLU A 23 -6.30 8.71 -4.75
CA GLU A 23 -6.17 9.66 -3.64
C GLU A 23 -4.74 10.18 -3.49
N PHE A 24 -3.73 9.39 -3.90
CA PHE A 24 -2.33 9.81 -3.84
C PHE A 24 -2.08 11.05 -4.71
N GLN A 25 -1.53 12.10 -4.13
CA GLN A 25 -1.02 13.27 -4.84
C GLN A 25 0.48 13.15 -5.06
N ASP A 26 0.99 13.93 -6.01
CA ASP A 26 2.42 14.04 -6.23
C ASP A 26 3.11 14.68 -5.02
N GLY A 27 4.17 14.04 -4.53
CA GLY A 27 4.92 14.47 -3.35
C GLY A 27 4.33 14.04 -2.01
N ASP A 28 3.26 13.24 -1.98
CA ASP A 28 2.68 12.76 -0.73
C ASP A 28 3.66 11.88 0.06
N VAL A 29 3.62 12.02 1.39
CA VAL A 29 4.26 11.09 2.33
C VAL A 29 3.16 10.31 3.03
N VAL A 30 3.04 9.01 2.76
CA VAL A 30 1.91 8.20 3.23
C VAL A 30 2.35 7.00 4.05
N ASN A 31 1.58 6.70 5.10
CA ASN A 31 1.65 5.43 5.82
C ASN A 31 0.51 4.52 5.35
N LEU A 32 0.83 3.26 5.03
CA LEU A 32 -0.14 2.29 4.52
C LEU A 32 -0.23 1.08 5.44
N GLY A 33 -1.44 0.83 5.94
CA GLY A 33 -1.75 -0.42 6.62
C GLY A 33 -1.69 -1.63 5.69
N ILE A 34 -1.53 -2.82 6.29
CA ILE A 34 -1.53 -4.09 5.56
C ILE A 34 -2.83 -4.32 4.78
N GLY A 35 -2.74 -5.07 3.68
CA GLY A 35 -3.92 -5.45 2.87
C GLY A 35 -4.20 -4.48 1.74
N ILE A 36 -5.42 -3.92 1.68
CA ILE A 36 -5.86 -3.05 0.57
C ILE A 36 -5.06 -1.74 0.48
N PRO A 37 -4.72 -1.04 1.59
CA PRO A 37 -3.93 0.19 1.50
C PRO A 37 -2.54 -0.08 0.90
N MET A 38 -1.84 -1.10 1.38
CA MET A 38 -0.58 -1.54 0.77
C MET A 38 -0.77 -1.97 -0.70
N LEU A 39 -1.84 -2.69 -1.06
CA LEU A 39 -2.10 -3.06 -2.45
C LEU A 39 -2.26 -1.83 -3.36
N ALA A 40 -2.76 -0.71 -2.85
CA ALA A 40 -2.91 0.52 -3.60
C ALA A 40 -1.56 1.13 -4.06
N SER A 41 -0.46 0.88 -3.33
CA SER A 41 0.87 1.39 -3.72
C SER A 41 1.35 0.87 -5.09
N ASN A 42 0.84 -0.27 -5.54
CA ASN A 42 1.17 -0.85 -6.85
C ASN A 42 0.48 -0.13 -8.02
N PHE A 43 -0.42 0.83 -7.77
CA PHE A 43 -1.24 1.49 -8.77
C PHE A 43 -1.05 3.02 -8.79
N ILE A 44 0.11 3.52 -8.34
CA ILE A 44 0.42 4.95 -8.40
C ILE A 44 0.26 5.45 -9.84
N PRO A 45 -0.58 6.47 -10.09
CA PRO A 45 -0.72 7.04 -11.43
C PRO A 45 0.60 7.58 -11.97
N ALA A 46 0.81 7.42 -13.28
CA ALA A 46 2.00 7.92 -13.94
C ALA A 46 2.21 9.42 -13.70
N GLY A 47 3.47 9.83 -13.48
CA GLY A 47 3.82 11.22 -13.20
C GLY A 47 3.56 11.66 -11.75
N ARG A 48 3.32 10.72 -10.83
CA ARG A 48 3.28 10.98 -9.38
C ARG A 48 4.40 10.22 -8.68
N GLU A 49 5.09 10.90 -7.79
CA GLU A 49 5.99 10.31 -6.81
C GLU A 49 5.32 10.29 -5.44
N VAL A 50 5.36 9.15 -4.75
CA VAL A 50 4.79 8.97 -3.42
C VAL A 50 5.85 8.34 -2.53
N VAL A 51 6.10 8.96 -1.39
CA VAL A 51 7.09 8.49 -0.42
C VAL A 51 6.38 7.65 0.64
N PHE A 52 6.79 6.39 0.78
CA PHE A 52 6.20 5.49 1.76
C PHE A 52 6.90 5.56 3.11
N HIS A 53 6.12 5.79 4.17
CA HIS A 53 6.57 5.75 5.56
C HIS A 53 6.07 4.48 6.23
N SER A 54 6.88 3.90 7.11
CA SER A 54 6.51 2.82 8.00
C SER A 54 6.72 3.23 9.46
N GLU A 55 5.76 2.84 10.31
CA GLU A 55 5.75 3.15 11.74
C GLU A 55 6.97 2.64 12.53
N ASN A 56 7.73 1.70 11.98
CA ASN A 56 8.98 1.19 12.54
C ASN A 56 10.20 2.10 12.27
N GLY A 57 10.00 3.28 11.68
CA GLY A 57 11.05 4.27 11.45
C GLY A 57 11.69 4.24 10.07
N VAL A 58 11.03 3.64 9.08
CA VAL A 58 11.49 3.61 7.68
C VAL A 58 10.76 4.67 6.86
N LEU A 59 11.49 5.40 6.02
CA LEU A 59 10.95 6.39 5.10
C LEU A 59 11.55 6.21 3.70
N GLY A 60 10.71 6.28 2.67
CA GLY A 60 11.12 6.22 1.27
C GLY A 60 11.50 4.82 0.79
N PHE A 61 10.89 3.78 1.35
CA PHE A 61 11.15 2.41 0.89
C PHE A 61 10.44 2.11 -0.45
N GLY A 62 11.04 1.21 -1.23
CA GLY A 62 10.56 0.75 -2.52
C GLY A 62 9.57 -0.42 -2.44
N GLN A 63 9.55 -1.25 -3.49
CA GLN A 63 8.64 -2.40 -3.56
C GLN A 63 9.04 -3.51 -2.58
N VAL A 64 8.09 -4.42 -2.31
CA VAL A 64 8.37 -5.67 -1.59
C VAL A 64 9.39 -6.49 -2.39
N THR A 65 10.39 -6.99 -1.69
CA THR A 65 11.48 -7.79 -2.27
C THR A 65 11.02 -9.19 -2.69
N LEU A 66 11.73 -9.77 -3.65
CA LEU A 66 11.54 -11.16 -4.03
C LEU A 66 12.03 -12.12 -2.92
N PRO A 67 11.48 -13.36 -2.85
CA PRO A 67 11.93 -14.35 -1.88
C PRO A 67 13.45 -14.58 -1.94
N GLY A 68 14.13 -14.37 -0.82
CA GLY A 68 15.58 -14.57 -0.69
C GLY A 68 16.45 -13.35 -1.02
N GLU A 69 15.88 -12.24 -1.48
CA GLU A 69 16.61 -11.00 -1.78
C GLU A 69 16.50 -9.93 -0.68
N GLY A 70 15.64 -10.16 0.31
CA GLY A 70 15.30 -9.18 1.34
C GLY A 70 16.37 -8.99 2.41
N ASP A 71 16.54 -7.74 2.85
CA ASP A 71 17.25 -7.37 4.07
C ASP A 71 16.28 -7.41 5.26
N LEU A 72 16.55 -8.27 6.24
CA LEU A 72 15.68 -8.47 7.42
C LEU A 72 15.63 -7.24 8.33
N ASP A 73 16.61 -6.34 8.26
CA ASP A 73 16.62 -5.09 9.01
C ASP A 73 15.82 -3.98 8.29
N LEU A 74 15.37 -4.22 7.04
CA LEU A 74 14.59 -3.29 6.23
C LEU A 74 13.22 -3.87 5.86
N VAL A 75 12.26 -3.68 6.77
CA VAL A 75 10.88 -4.16 6.60
C VAL A 75 9.87 -3.01 6.62
N ASN A 76 8.77 -3.20 5.91
CA ASN A 76 7.60 -2.32 6.01
C ASN A 76 6.77 -2.64 7.27
N ALA A 77 5.66 -1.90 7.47
CA ALA A 77 4.79 -2.07 8.64
C ALA A 77 4.08 -3.43 8.68
N GLY A 78 4.03 -4.14 7.54
CA GLY A 78 3.50 -5.49 7.43
C GLY A 78 4.52 -6.60 7.68
N GLY A 79 5.76 -6.27 8.05
CA GLY A 79 6.84 -7.23 8.27
C GLY A 79 7.41 -7.85 6.99
N GLN A 80 7.15 -7.26 5.83
CA GLN A 80 7.74 -7.70 4.56
C GLN A 80 9.00 -6.92 4.28
N THR A 81 10.03 -7.59 3.78
CA THR A 81 11.28 -6.97 3.34
C THR A 81 11.06 -6.13 2.09
N VAL A 82 11.63 -4.93 2.05
CA VAL A 82 11.43 -3.93 0.98
C VAL A 82 12.78 -3.46 0.40
N TYR A 83 12.78 -3.08 -0.88
CA TYR A 83 13.96 -2.43 -1.47
C TYR A 83 14.14 -1.02 -0.90
N ARG A 84 15.36 -0.50 -0.98
CA ARG A 84 15.65 0.91 -0.73
C ARG A 84 15.10 1.79 -1.85
#